data_AF-A0A2V6IW82-F1
#
_entry.id   AF-A0A2V6IW82-F1
#
_cell.length_a   1.000
_cell.length_b   1.000
_cell.length_c   1.000
_cell.angle_alpha   90.00
_cell.angle_beta   90.00
_cell.angle_gamma   90.00
#
_symmetry.space_group_name_H-M   'P 1'
#
loop_
_entity.id
_entity.type
_entity.pdbx_description
1 polymer ?
#
loop_
_entity_poly.entity_id
_entity_poly.type
_entity_poly.pdbx_seq_one_letter_code
_entity_poly.pdbx_strand_id
1 'polypeptide(L)'
;AAIARGRHWLAEIVAGTVTTVEQIAARDKCSLRQVNMTISLAFLAPNLVQAAVEGRLPCGIGVTRLRDAPAEWSRQYAMLGLWI
;
A
#
# COMPACT_ATOMS: atom_id res chain seq x y z
N ALA A 1 8.01 -3.44 6.60
CA ALA A 1 7.64 -2.40 7.59
C ALA A 1 6.55 -1.44 7.10
N ALA A 2 6.69 -0.78 5.93
CA ALA A 2 5.71 0.21 5.46
C ALA A 2 4.30 -0.38 5.16
N ILE A 3 4.23 -1.55 4.52
CA ILE A 3 2.94 -2.21 4.20
C ILE A 3 2.16 -2.57 5.46
N ALA A 4 2.84 -3.11 6.48
CA ALA A 4 2.21 -3.45 7.76
C ALA A 4 1.64 -2.20 8.46
N ARG A 5 2.39 -1.08 8.44
CA ARG A 5 1.89 0.21 8.95
C ARG A 5 0.69 0.72 8.16
N GLY A 6 0.73 0.64 6.84
CA GLY A 6 -0.40 1.03 6.00
C GLY A 6 -1.67 0.25 6.32
N ARG A 7 -1.54 -1.08 6.51
CA ARG A 7 -2.67 -1.94 6.90
C ARG A 7 -3.20 -1.61 8.29
N HIS A 8 -2.33 -1.28 9.23
CA HIS A 8 -2.74 -0.85 10.57
C HIS A 8 -3.52 0.46 10.53
N TRP A 9 -2.99 1.49 9.87
CA TRP A 9 -3.66 2.78 9.68
C TRP A 9 -5.00 2.63 8.95
N LEU A 10 -5.07 1.77 7.91
CA LEU A 10 -6.32 1.46 7.23
C LEU A 10 -7.34 0.81 8.17
N ALA A 11 -6.91 -0.13 9.01
CA ALA A 11 -7.78 -0.77 9.99
C ALA A 11 -8.32 0.23 11.02
N GLU A 12 -7.50 1.19 11.47
CA GLU A 12 -7.92 2.27 12.38
C GLU A 12 -8.97 3.18 11.74
N ILE A 13 -8.82 3.51 10.44
CA ILE A 13 -9.78 4.31 9.68
C ILE A 13 -11.10 3.54 9.52
N VAL A 14 -11.04 2.26 9.13
CA VAL A 14 -12.23 1.41 8.95
C VAL A 14 -12.96 1.17 10.26
N ALA A 15 -12.23 1.02 11.37
CA ALA A 15 -12.80 0.87 12.71
C ALA A 15 -13.40 2.18 13.26
N GLY A 16 -13.17 3.33 12.61
CA GLY A 16 -13.60 4.64 13.08
C GLY A 16 -12.78 5.18 14.27
N THR A 17 -11.72 4.48 14.68
CA THR A 17 -10.80 4.92 15.75
C THR A 17 -10.05 6.19 15.35
N VAL A 18 -9.74 6.32 14.07
CA VAL A 18 -9.18 7.53 13.47
C VAL A 18 -10.18 8.07 12.47
N THR A 19 -10.55 9.34 12.64
CA THR A 19 -11.56 10.02 11.82
C THR A 19 -10.95 10.59 10.54
N THR A 20 -9.67 11.00 10.58
CA THR A 20 -9.00 11.61 9.43
C THR A 20 -7.53 11.24 9.29
N VAL A 21 -7.02 11.31 8.07
CA VAL A 21 -5.60 11.00 7.75
C VAL A 21 -4.63 12.01 8.38
N GLU A 22 -5.09 13.23 8.68
CA GLU A 22 -4.34 14.27 9.38
C GLU A 22 -4.03 13.86 10.83
N GLN A 23 -4.94 13.14 11.50
CA GLN A 23 -4.70 12.66 12.85
C GLN A 23 -3.55 11.64 12.89
N ILE A 24 -3.48 10.77 11.87
CA ILE A 24 -2.38 9.82 11.71
C ILE A 24 -1.08 10.57 11.43
N ALA A 25 -1.10 11.53 10.51
CA ALA A 25 0.05 12.35 10.16
C ALA A 25 0.64 13.08 11.38
N ALA A 26 -0.22 13.69 12.20
CA ALA A 26 0.16 14.40 13.41
C ALA A 26 0.72 13.45 14.48
N ARG A 27 0.07 12.29 14.71
CA ARG A 27 0.49 11.29 15.70
C ARG A 27 1.85 10.68 15.36
N ASP A 28 2.02 10.24 14.11
CA ASP A 28 3.20 9.53 13.65
C ASP A 28 4.31 10.50 13.14
N LYS A 29 4.12 11.81 13.30
CA LYS A 29 5.06 12.88 12.88
C LYS A 29 5.50 12.74 11.42
N CYS A 30 4.54 12.40 10.56
CA CYS A 30 4.75 12.18 9.14
C CYS A 30 3.93 13.16 8.31
N SER A 31 4.35 13.40 7.06
CA SER A 31 3.53 14.21 6.15
C SER A 31 2.27 13.46 5.71
N LEU A 32 1.20 14.20 5.40
CA LEU A 32 -0.01 13.64 4.76
C LEU A 32 0.32 12.83 3.50
N ARG A 33 1.31 13.29 2.72
CA ARG A 33 1.81 12.57 1.54
C ARG A 33 2.37 11.19 1.92
N GLN A 34 3.15 11.10 2.99
CA GLN A 34 3.68 9.81 3.46
C GLN A 34 2.56 8.90 3.95
N VAL A 35 1.57 9.44 4.67
CA VAL A 35 0.44 8.65 5.15
C VAL A 35 -0.35 8.07 3.97
N ASN A 36 -0.74 8.92 3.02
CA ASN A 36 -1.42 8.48 1.81
C ASN A 36 -0.62 7.44 1.03
N MET A 37 0.67 7.68 0.79
CA MET A 37 1.54 6.71 0.11
C MET A 37 1.60 5.36 0.85
N THR A 38 1.66 5.37 2.18
CA THR A 38 1.73 4.15 2.98
C THR A 38 0.39 3.40 2.96
N ILE A 39 -0.73 4.13 3.02
CA ILE A 39 -2.07 3.55 2.89
C ILE A 39 -2.26 2.95 1.48
N SER A 40 -1.80 3.59 0.41
CA SER A 40 -1.81 3.01 -0.94
C SER A 40 -1.11 1.65 -0.99
N LEU A 41 0.03 1.50 -0.31
CA LEU A 41 0.75 0.23 -0.22
C LEU A 41 -0.02 -0.85 0.56
N ALA A 42 -0.99 -0.50 1.40
CA ALA A 42 -1.81 -1.44 2.14
C ALA A 42 -2.73 -2.26 1.21
N PHE A 43 -3.13 -1.68 0.08
CA PHE A 43 -3.99 -2.29 -0.92
C PHE A 43 -3.24 -3.22 -1.89
N LEU A 44 -1.91 -3.32 -1.78
CA LEU A 44 -1.15 -4.26 -2.59
C LEU A 44 -1.57 -5.70 -2.31
N ALA A 45 -1.77 -6.45 -3.39
CA ALA A 45 -2.07 -7.86 -3.35
C ALA A 45 -0.96 -8.65 -2.61
N PRO A 46 -1.29 -9.71 -1.87
CA PRO A 46 -0.32 -10.43 -1.04
C PRO A 46 0.84 -11.04 -1.83
N ASN A 47 0.59 -11.58 -3.02
CA ASN A 47 1.62 -12.08 -3.94
C ASN A 47 2.57 -10.97 -4.45
N LEU A 48 2.07 -9.74 -4.61
CA LEU A 48 2.91 -8.58 -4.94
C LEU A 48 3.86 -8.23 -3.79
N VAL A 49 3.32 -8.23 -2.57
CA VAL A 49 4.11 -8.00 -1.36
C VAL A 49 5.18 -9.09 -1.23
N GLN A 50 4.81 -10.34 -1.47
CA GLN A 50 5.74 -11.46 -1.46
C GLN A 50 6.83 -11.32 -2.54
N ALA A 51 6.47 -11.02 -3.78
CA ALA A 51 7.43 -10.79 -4.86
C ALA A 51 8.37 -9.61 -4.56
N ALA A 52 7.88 -8.55 -3.91
CA ALA A 52 8.70 -7.42 -3.46
C ALA A 52 9.71 -7.82 -2.38
N VAL A 53 9.29 -8.64 -1.40
CA VAL A 53 10.16 -9.12 -0.32
C VAL A 53 11.22 -10.09 -0.85
N GLU A 54 10.87 -10.93 -1.81
CA GLU A 54 11.78 -11.91 -2.41
C GLU A 54 12.67 -11.30 -3.52
N GLY A 55 12.53 -10.02 -3.82
CA GLY A 55 13.28 -9.36 -4.90
C GLY A 55 12.90 -9.85 -6.30
N ARG A 56 11.75 -10.51 -6.45
CA ARG A 56 11.22 -11.09 -7.69
C ARG A 56 10.21 -10.19 -8.39
N LEU A 57 10.28 -8.88 -8.15
CA LEU A 57 9.41 -7.94 -8.86
C LEU A 57 9.70 -8.00 -10.37
N PRO A 58 8.67 -8.03 -11.22
CA PRO A 58 8.86 -7.99 -12.67
C PRO A 58 9.71 -6.77 -13.08
N CYS A 59 10.58 -6.94 -14.06
CA CYS A 59 11.41 -5.85 -14.58
C CYS A 59 10.55 -4.63 -14.94
N GLY A 60 10.89 -3.47 -14.37
CA GLY A 60 10.14 -2.22 -14.56
C GLY A 60 9.10 -1.92 -13.48
N ILE A 61 8.99 -2.74 -12.42
CA ILE A 61 8.05 -2.51 -11.31
C ILE A 61 8.80 -2.10 -10.05
N GLY A 62 8.94 -0.78 -9.90
CA GLY A 62 9.48 -0.16 -8.69
C GLY A 62 8.38 0.31 -7.72
N VAL A 63 8.82 0.79 -6.55
CA VAL A 63 7.94 1.35 -5.49
C VAL A 63 7.00 2.45 -6.01
N THR A 64 7.39 3.18 -7.06
CA THR A 64 6.55 4.19 -7.71
C THR A 64 5.32 3.56 -8.37
N ARG A 65 5.49 2.51 -9.19
CA ARG A 65 4.36 1.81 -9.82
C ARG A 65 3.46 1.10 -8.81
N LEU A 66 4.04 0.59 -7.72
CA LEU A 66 3.28 -0.04 -6.64
C LEU A 66 2.40 0.97 -5.89
N ARG A 67 2.84 2.23 -5.80
CA ARG A 67 2.07 3.31 -5.17
C ARG A 67 0.89 3.75 -6.04
N ASP A 68 1.10 3.81 -7.35
CA ASP A 68 0.08 4.22 -8.32
C ASP A 68 -0.81 3.03 -8.74
N ALA A 69 -0.61 1.85 -8.14
CA ALA A 69 -1.39 0.68 -8.44
C ALA A 69 -2.86 0.88 -8.00
N PRO A 70 -3.83 0.48 -8.82
CA PRO A 70 -5.24 0.54 -8.46
C PRO A 70 -5.50 -0.32 -7.23
N ALA A 71 -6.43 0.09 -6.36
CA ALA A 71 -6.75 -0.69 -5.16
C ALA A 71 -7.36 -2.07 -5.47
N GLU A 72 -7.94 -2.23 -6.65
CA GLU A 72 -8.53 -3.49 -7.13
C GLU A 72 -7.45 -4.52 -7.52
N TRP A 73 -7.40 -5.65 -6.82
CA TRP A 73 -6.40 -6.69 -7.02
C TRP A 73 -6.39 -7.28 -8.43
N SER A 74 -7.56 -7.46 -9.05
CA SER A 74 -7.66 -7.95 -10.44
C SER A 74 -6.92 -7.06 -11.43
N ARG A 75 -7.02 -5.73 -11.25
CA ARG A 75 -6.28 -4.76 -12.08
C ARG A 75 -4.80 -4.74 -11.74
N GLN A 76 -4.43 -4.93 -10.47
CA GLN A 76 -3.03 -5.11 -10.10
C GLN A 76 -2.44 -6.32 -10.82
N TYR A 77 -3.13 -7.46 -10.84
CA TYR A 77 -2.67 -8.65 -11.56
C TYR A 77 -2.52 -8.42 -13.06
N ALA A 78 -3.47 -7.74 -13.68
CA ALA A 78 -3.37 -7.34 -15.07
C ALA A 78 -2.15 -6.44 -15.36
N MET A 79 -1.85 -5.47 -14.48
CA MET A 79 -0.66 -4.61 -14.61
C MET A 79 0.67 -5.36 -14.49
N LEU A 80 0.66 -6.53 -13.84
CA LEU A 80 1.85 -7.32 -13.56
C LEU A 80 2.06 -8.47 -14.53
N GLY A 81 1.09 -8.72 -15.41
CA GLY A 81 1.07 -9.93 -16.23
C GLY A 81 0.95 -11.20 -15.40
N LEU A 82 0.52 -11.10 -14.14
CA LEU A 82 0.32 -12.23 -13.23
C LEU A 82 -1.10 -12.76 -13.39
N TRP A 83 -1.44 -13.22 -14.59
CA TRP A 83 -2.62 -14.07 -14.79
C TRP A 83 -2.18 -15.51 -14.53
N ILE A 84 -2.65 -16.06 -13.41
CA ILE A 84 -2.66 -17.50 -13.12
C ILE A 84 -4.11 -17.92 -12.98
#